data_AF-A0AAW2UMC4-F1
#
_entry.id   AF-A0AAW2UMC4-F1
#
_cell.length_a   1.000
_cell.length_b   1.000
_cell.length_c   1.000
_cell.angle_alpha   90.00
_cell.angle_beta   90.00
_cell.angle_gamma   90.00
#
_symmetry.space_group_name_H-M   'P 1'
#
loop_
_entity.id
_entity.type
_entity.pdbx_description
1 polymer ?
#
loop_
_entity_poly.entity_id
_entity_poly.type
_entity_poly.pdbx_seq_one_letter_code
_entity_poly.pdbx_strand_id
1 'polypeptide(L)'
;MEEGRLDGNIMDQELYMSKDIVEAFMFCASSRELWVAIQMRYGRSNGPKFYQLQREISTMSQQDLDLTAYLTKVTKLWNELDCLAPSPRCTCGACTCGINKAIAYLASSTKLMQFLMGLHESYNGERSQILMMDPLPDVEKAFSMVYAIEK
;
A
#
# COMPACT_ATOMS: atom_id res chain seq x y z
N MET A 1 33.28 -40.66 7.04
CA MET A 1 33.49 -39.93 5.77
C MET A 1 32.20 -40.14 4.98
N GLU A 2 31.34 -39.17 4.75
CA GLU A 2 31.45 -37.71 4.83
C GLU A 2 30.22 -37.11 5.52
N GLU A 3 30.43 -35.90 6.01
CA GLU A 3 29.55 -35.05 6.80
C GLU A 3 28.33 -34.56 6.02
N GLY A 4 27.26 -34.28 6.78
CA GLY A 4 26.16 -33.49 6.30
C GLY A 4 26.57 -32.03 6.04
N ARG A 5 25.85 -31.39 5.12
CA ARG A 5 25.81 -29.94 5.01
C ARG A 5 24.38 -29.49 4.80
N LEU A 6 23.83 -28.91 5.85
CA LEU A 6 22.63 -28.08 5.83
C LEU A 6 22.95 -26.71 5.21
N ASP A 7 21.91 -26.14 4.60
CA ASP A 7 21.57 -24.72 4.50
C ASP A 7 22.38 -23.72 3.64
N GLY A 8 21.59 -22.85 2.99
CA GLY A 8 21.99 -21.65 2.26
C GLY A 8 21.62 -21.74 0.77
N ASN A 9 20.70 -20.97 0.18
CA ASN A 9 20.16 -19.66 0.51
C ASN A 9 18.75 -19.53 -0.08
N ILE A 10 17.78 -19.25 0.77
CA ILE A 10 16.52 -18.60 0.39
C ILE A 10 16.82 -17.10 0.33
N MET A 11 17.63 -16.66 -0.64
CA MET A 11 17.97 -15.25 -0.86
C MET A 11 18.67 -15.15 -2.21
N ASP A 12 17.91 -15.29 -3.29
CA ASP A 12 18.24 -14.75 -4.61
C ASP A 12 17.01 -14.87 -5.52
N GLN A 13 15.91 -14.28 -5.05
CA GLN A 13 14.83 -13.90 -5.97
C GLN A 13 15.15 -12.52 -6.53
N GLU A 14 16.32 -12.40 -7.16
CA GLU A 14 16.54 -11.33 -8.13
C GLU A 14 15.57 -11.55 -9.30
N LEU A 15 14.95 -10.47 -9.75
CA LEU A 15 13.96 -10.44 -10.83
C LEU A 15 14.63 -10.81 -12.19
N TYR A 16 14.94 -12.09 -12.41
CA TYR A 16 15.57 -12.52 -13.67
C TYR A 16 14.52 -12.60 -14.79
N MET A 17 14.65 -11.73 -15.79
CA MET A 17 13.92 -11.84 -17.05
C MET A 17 14.53 -12.99 -17.86
N SER A 18 13.73 -13.95 -18.32
CA SER A 18 14.26 -15.09 -19.08
C SER A 18 14.93 -14.63 -20.38
N LYS A 19 15.94 -15.37 -20.83
CA LYS A 19 16.72 -15.04 -22.05
C LYS A 19 15.82 -14.80 -23.27
N ASP A 20 14.79 -15.61 -23.43
CA ASP A 20 13.84 -15.48 -24.54
C ASP A 20 13.08 -14.15 -24.53
N ILE A 21 12.77 -13.61 -23.34
CA ILE A 21 12.12 -12.30 -23.20
C ILE A 21 13.12 -11.19 -23.54
N VAL A 22 14.38 -11.32 -23.07
CA VAL A 22 15.44 -10.34 -23.38
C VAL A 22 15.70 -10.27 -24.88
N GLU A 23 15.81 -11.41 -25.56
CA GLU A 23 15.99 -11.48 -27.02
C GLU A 23 14.82 -10.86 -27.78
N ALA A 24 13.59 -11.05 -27.30
CA ALA A 24 12.39 -10.48 -27.93
C ALA A 24 12.33 -8.94 -27.89
N PHE A 25 13.03 -8.28 -26.96
CA PHE A 25 13.01 -6.82 -26.80
C PHE A 25 14.37 -6.13 -26.92
N MET A 26 15.41 -6.86 -27.33
CA MET A 26 16.79 -6.36 -27.45
C MET A 26 16.93 -5.13 -28.37
N PHE A 27 15.98 -4.96 -29.29
CA PHE A 27 15.99 -3.91 -30.30
C PHE A 27 15.00 -2.75 -30.01
N CYS A 28 14.41 -2.67 -28.82
CA CYS A 28 13.59 -1.51 -28.45
C CYS A 28 14.45 -0.23 -28.42
N ALA A 29 13.98 0.86 -29.03
CA ALA A 29 14.78 2.08 -29.19
C ALA A 29 14.85 2.93 -27.90
N SER A 30 14.03 2.61 -26.89
CA SER A 30 14.06 3.26 -25.59
C SER A 30 13.53 2.36 -24.47
N SER A 31 13.87 2.70 -23.22
CA SER A 31 13.31 2.06 -22.02
C SER A 31 11.78 2.19 -21.95
N ARG A 32 11.22 3.27 -22.49
CA ARG A 32 9.77 3.47 -22.57
C ARG A 32 9.11 2.51 -23.55
N GLU A 33 9.70 2.32 -24.74
CA GLU A 33 9.19 1.34 -25.71
C GLU A 33 9.28 -0.09 -25.18
N LEU A 34 10.40 -0.44 -24.55
CA LEU A 34 10.58 -1.72 -23.87
C LEU A 34 9.47 -1.96 -22.83
N TRP A 35 9.23 -0.99 -21.94
CA TRP A 35 8.19 -1.07 -20.92
C TRP A 35 6.79 -1.28 -21.53
N VAL A 36 6.43 -0.49 -22.55
CA VAL A 36 5.13 -0.61 -23.22
C VAL A 36 4.97 -1.97 -23.90
N ALA A 37 6.02 -2.47 -24.55
CA ALA A 37 5.99 -3.76 -25.25
C ALA A 37 5.86 -4.94 -24.27
N ILE A 38 6.55 -4.89 -23.12
CA ILE A 38 6.39 -5.85 -22.03
C ILE A 38 4.97 -5.78 -21.47
N GLN A 39 4.46 -4.58 -21.19
CA GLN A 39 3.12 -4.37 -20.65
C GLN A 39 2.03 -4.87 -21.61
N MET A 40 2.17 -4.66 -22.92
CA MET A 40 1.20 -5.14 -23.90
C MET A 40 1.20 -6.67 -24.03
N ARG A 41 2.38 -7.30 -23.90
CA ARG A 41 2.54 -8.74 -24.14
C ARG A 41 2.33 -9.60 -22.89
N TYR A 42 2.70 -9.08 -21.72
CA TYR A 42 2.69 -9.80 -20.45
C TYR A 42 1.90 -9.10 -19.35
N GLY A 43 1.40 -7.88 -19.61
CA GLY A 43 0.55 -7.15 -18.68
C GLY A 43 -0.74 -7.92 -18.45
N ARG A 44 -0.82 -8.65 -17.35
CA ARG A 44 -2.07 -9.19 -16.85
C ARG A 44 -2.92 -8.04 -16.31
N SER A 45 -4.24 -8.21 -16.34
CA SER A 45 -5.13 -7.29 -15.64
C SER A 45 -4.75 -7.24 -14.16
N ASN A 46 -4.60 -6.03 -13.63
CA ASN A 46 -4.41 -5.80 -12.19
C ASN A 46 -5.67 -6.12 -11.37
N GLY A 47 -6.78 -6.48 -12.02
CA GLY A 47 -8.08 -6.73 -11.38
C GLY A 47 -8.05 -7.71 -10.20
N PRO A 48 -7.51 -8.94 -10.34
CA PRO A 48 -7.44 -9.89 -9.22
C PRO A 48 -6.62 -9.37 -8.03
N LYS A 49 -5.48 -8.70 -8.30
CA LYS A 49 -4.63 -8.13 -7.25
C LYS A 49 -5.29 -6.92 -6.58
N PHE A 50 -5.96 -6.08 -7.36
CA PHE A 50 -6.74 -4.96 -6.86
C PHE A 50 -7.87 -5.45 -5.94
N TYR A 51 -8.62 -6.46 -6.37
CA TYR A 51 -9.65 -7.10 -5.57
C TYR A 51 -9.07 -7.68 -4.26
N GLN A 52 -7.94 -8.38 -4.35
CA GLN A 52 -7.27 -8.93 -3.17
C GLN A 52 -6.88 -7.85 -2.17
N LEU A 53 -6.21 -6.78 -2.63
CA LEU A 53 -5.78 -5.67 -1.77
C LEU A 53 -6.97 -4.96 -1.12
N GLN A 54 -8.02 -4.68 -1.90
CA GLN A 54 -9.24 -4.07 -1.39
C GLN A 54 -9.88 -4.95 -0.31
N ARG A 55 -9.97 -6.26 -0.54
CA ARG A 55 -10.49 -7.21 0.44
C ARG A 55 -9.63 -7.21 1.71
N GLU A 56 -8.32 -7.36 1.58
CA GLU A 56 -7.40 -7.37 2.73
C GLU A 56 -7.49 -6.09 3.56
N ILE A 57 -7.54 -4.92 2.91
CA ILE A 57 -7.73 -3.63 3.59
C ILE A 57 -9.08 -3.59 4.31
N SER A 58 -10.16 -4.02 3.67
CA SER A 58 -11.51 -3.98 4.25
C SER A 58 -11.68 -4.91 5.46
N THR A 59 -10.92 -6.00 5.51
CA THR A 59 -10.95 -6.98 6.61
C THR A 59 -9.82 -6.80 7.61
N MET A 60 -8.97 -5.76 7.44
CA MET A 60 -7.81 -5.55 8.29
C MET A 60 -8.22 -5.05 9.68
N SER A 61 -7.84 -5.79 10.70
CA SER A 61 -8.07 -5.46 12.11
C SER A 61 -6.80 -5.73 12.92
N GLN A 62 -6.60 -4.99 14.01
CA GLN A 62 -5.45 -5.08 14.90
C GLN A 62 -5.32 -6.48 15.50
N GLN A 63 -6.43 -7.09 15.93
CA GLN A 63 -6.43 -8.40 16.60
C GLN A 63 -5.44 -8.39 17.77
N ASP A 64 -4.55 -9.38 17.84
CA ASP A 64 -3.52 -9.54 18.86
C ASP A 64 -2.20 -8.80 18.54
N LEU A 65 -2.17 -7.96 17.50
CA LEU A 65 -0.98 -7.18 17.15
C LEU A 65 -0.86 -5.96 18.05
N ASP A 66 0.38 -5.61 18.41
CA ASP A 66 0.67 -4.27 18.92
C ASP A 66 0.32 -3.20 17.87
N LEU A 67 0.12 -1.97 18.34
CA LEU A 67 -0.37 -0.88 17.49
C LEU A 67 0.61 -0.55 16.36
N THR A 68 1.92 -0.69 16.59
CA THR A 68 2.96 -0.38 15.60
C THR A 68 2.98 -1.43 14.48
N ALA A 69 2.87 -2.71 14.85
CA ALA A 69 2.77 -3.82 13.91
C ALA A 69 1.48 -3.74 13.07
N TYR A 70 0.36 -3.35 13.71
CA TYR A 70 -0.89 -3.07 13.01
C TYR A 70 -0.75 -1.92 12.00
N LEU A 71 -0.25 -0.76 12.43
CA LEU A 71 -0.04 0.41 11.56
C LEU A 71 0.88 0.06 10.38
N THR A 72 1.95 -0.69 10.64
CA THR A 72 2.90 -1.11 9.61
C THR A 72 2.23 -1.99 8.56
N LYS A 73 1.41 -2.96 8.99
CA LYS A 73 0.69 -3.85 8.06
C LYS A 73 -0.32 -3.10 7.20
N VAL A 74 -1.15 -2.25 7.80
CA VAL A 74 -2.17 -1.51 7.04
C VAL A 74 -1.52 -0.48 6.11
N THR A 75 -0.44 0.18 6.53
CA THR A 75 0.34 1.10 5.70
C THR A 75 0.96 0.39 4.49
N LYS A 76 1.48 -0.83 4.67
CA LYS A 76 1.97 -1.64 3.57
C LYS A 76 0.89 -1.90 2.53
N LEU A 77 -0.32 -2.29 2.97
CA LEU A 77 -1.45 -2.54 2.06
C LEU A 77 -1.88 -1.28 1.30
N TRP A 78 -1.95 -0.14 1.98
CA TRP A 78 -2.25 1.14 1.33
C TRP A 78 -1.20 1.52 0.30
N ASN A 79 0.08 1.37 0.60
CA ASN A 79 1.16 1.68 -0.33
C ASN A 79 1.13 0.77 -1.55
N GLU A 80 0.84 -0.52 -1.35
CA GLU A 80 0.71 -1.47 -2.45
C GLU A 80 -0.50 -1.12 -3.35
N LEU A 81 -1.62 -0.71 -2.75
CA LEU A 81 -2.79 -0.24 -3.49
C LEU A 81 -2.51 1.06 -4.25
N ASP A 82 -1.84 2.03 -3.61
CA ASP A 82 -1.47 3.31 -4.23
C ASP A 82 -0.51 3.11 -5.41
N CYS A 83 0.40 2.13 -5.34
CA CYS A 83 1.26 1.74 -6.45
C CYS A 83 0.48 1.07 -7.59
N LEU A 84 -0.49 0.20 -7.26
CA LEU A 84 -1.27 -0.53 -8.25
C LEU A 84 -2.33 0.33 -8.95
N ALA A 85 -2.94 1.24 -8.20
CA ALA A 85 -4.07 2.08 -8.60
C ALA A 85 -3.89 3.50 -8.04
N PRO A 86 -2.95 4.28 -8.59
CA PRO A 86 -2.66 5.62 -8.10
C PRO A 86 -3.88 6.53 -8.22
N SER A 87 -4.07 7.38 -7.21
CA SER A 87 -5.13 8.40 -7.23
C SER A 87 -5.01 9.29 -8.48
N PRO A 88 -6.13 9.59 -9.16
CA PRO A 88 -6.10 10.48 -10.31
C PRO A 88 -5.62 11.88 -9.89
N ARG A 89 -4.85 12.53 -10.76
CA ARG A 89 -4.35 13.90 -10.54
C ARG A 89 -4.65 14.73 -11.78
N CYS A 90 -5.14 15.96 -11.59
CA CYS A 90 -5.21 16.90 -12.71
C CYS A 90 -3.79 17.25 -13.15
N THR A 91 -3.49 17.00 -14.42
CA THR A 91 -2.22 17.34 -15.08
C THR A 91 -2.28 18.65 -15.84
N CYS A 92 -3.38 19.39 -15.70
CA CYS A 92 -3.69 20.64 -16.36
C CYS A 92 -2.71 21.81 -16.06
N GLY A 93 -1.68 21.61 -15.23
CA GLY A 93 -0.60 22.57 -14.94
C GLY A 93 -1.02 23.78 -14.09
N ALA A 94 -2.28 24.20 -14.16
CA ALA A 94 -2.79 25.43 -13.55
C ALA A 94 -4.18 25.29 -12.88
N CYS A 95 -4.60 24.09 -12.42
CA CYS A 95 -5.90 23.99 -11.71
C CYS A 95 -5.86 24.78 -10.40
N THR A 96 -6.66 25.83 -10.34
CA THR A 96 -7.01 26.53 -9.09
C THR A 96 -8.25 25.92 -8.43
N CYS A 97 -8.90 24.97 -9.11
CA CYS A 97 -10.12 24.28 -8.70
C CYS A 97 -10.00 23.48 -7.39
N GLY A 98 -8.79 23.28 -6.87
CA GLY A 98 -8.56 22.54 -5.62
C GLY A 98 -8.75 21.01 -5.70
N ILE A 99 -9.04 20.45 -6.89
CA ILE A 99 -9.39 19.02 -7.03
C ILE A 99 -8.31 18.08 -6.49
N ASN A 100 -7.03 18.37 -6.74
CA ASN A 100 -5.92 17.55 -6.23
C ASN A 100 -5.87 17.56 -4.70
N LYS A 101 -6.18 18.69 -4.06
CA LYS A 101 -6.27 18.79 -2.60
C LYS A 101 -7.46 17.99 -2.07
N ALA A 102 -8.61 18.08 -2.73
CA ALA A 102 -9.81 17.33 -2.35
C ALA A 102 -9.61 15.81 -2.47
N ILE A 103 -8.98 15.34 -3.55
CA ILE A 103 -8.63 13.92 -3.74
C ILE A 103 -7.66 13.45 -2.66
N ALA A 104 -6.61 14.22 -2.37
CA ALA A 104 -5.65 13.88 -1.32
C ALA A 104 -6.30 13.84 0.07
N TYR A 105 -7.20 14.79 0.36
CA TYR A 105 -7.96 14.83 1.59
C TYR A 105 -8.88 13.60 1.75
N LEU A 106 -9.60 13.23 0.69
CA LEU A 106 -10.46 12.04 0.69
C LEU A 106 -9.65 10.75 0.90
N ALA A 107 -8.50 10.62 0.24
CA ALA A 107 -7.61 9.49 0.41
C ALA A 107 -7.08 9.41 1.85
N SER A 108 -6.62 10.52 2.41
CA SER A 108 -6.16 10.61 3.81
C SER A 108 -7.27 10.27 4.81
N SER A 109 -8.47 10.84 4.61
CA SER A 109 -9.65 10.57 5.45
C SER A 109 -10.07 9.10 5.39
N THR A 110 -9.99 8.47 4.21
CA THR A 110 -10.30 7.05 4.04
C THR A 110 -9.31 6.18 4.82
N LYS A 111 -8.01 6.49 4.76
CA LYS A 111 -6.97 5.78 5.53
C LYS A 111 -7.18 5.93 7.03
N LEU A 112 -7.54 7.13 7.50
CA LEU A 112 -7.91 7.36 8.91
C LEU A 112 -9.08 6.47 9.33
N MET A 113 -10.17 6.45 8.55
CA MET A 113 -11.33 5.63 8.90
C MET A 113 -10.97 4.15 8.91
N GLN A 114 -10.19 3.66 7.94
CA GLN A 114 -9.75 2.27 7.90
C GLN A 114 -8.88 1.89 9.11
N PHE A 115 -7.96 2.77 9.52
CA PHE A 115 -7.19 2.60 10.75
C PHE A 115 -8.11 2.50 11.98
N LEU A 116 -9.00 3.47 12.18
CA LEU A 116 -9.90 3.52 13.34
C LEU A 116 -10.89 2.35 13.38
N MET A 117 -11.38 1.88 12.22
CA MET A 117 -12.28 0.74 12.14
C MET A 117 -11.59 -0.57 12.53
N GLY A 118 -10.32 -0.71 12.20
CA GLY A 118 -9.56 -1.92 12.50
C GLY A 118 -8.91 -1.94 13.88
N LEU A 119 -8.88 -0.82 14.63
CA LEU A 119 -8.35 -0.79 16.00
C LEU A 119 -9.05 -1.81 16.90
N HIS A 120 -8.29 -2.36 17.84
CA HIS A 120 -8.83 -3.26 18.86
C HIS A 120 -9.88 -2.54 19.73
N GLU A 121 -10.88 -3.27 20.23
CA GLU A 121 -12.02 -2.70 20.98
C GLU A 121 -11.61 -2.02 22.29
N SER A 122 -10.44 -2.35 22.83
CA SER A 122 -9.86 -1.65 23.98
C SER A 122 -9.66 -0.15 23.73
N TYR A 123 -9.53 0.28 22.47
CA TYR A 123 -9.32 1.67 22.07
C TYR A 123 -10.62 2.40 21.70
N ASN A 124 -11.78 1.86 22.09
CA ASN A 124 -13.08 2.45 21.78
C ASN A 124 -13.25 3.88 22.29
N GLY A 125 -12.66 4.20 23.45
CA GLY A 125 -12.70 5.54 24.04
C GLY A 125 -11.93 6.54 23.18
N GLU A 126 -10.70 6.20 22.81
CA GLU A 126 -9.79 7.03 22.02
C GLU A 126 -10.32 7.20 20.60
N ARG A 127 -10.86 6.12 20.02
CA ARG A 127 -11.56 6.16 18.73
C ARG A 127 -12.71 7.16 18.76
N SER A 128 -13.53 7.14 19.81
CA SER A 128 -14.65 8.08 19.95
C SER A 128 -14.16 9.52 20.11
N GLN A 129 -13.10 9.74 20.90
CA GLN A 129 -12.48 11.05 21.07
C GLN A 129 -11.94 11.61 19.75
N ILE A 130 -11.22 10.79 18.98
CA ILE A 130 -10.66 11.17 17.67
C ILE A 130 -11.78 11.55 16.70
N LEU A 131 -12.88 10.79 16.66
CA LEU A 131 -14.02 11.05 15.79
C LEU A 131 -14.78 12.34 16.13
N MET A 132 -14.63 12.88 17.34
CA MET A 132 -15.22 14.16 17.75
C MET A 132 -14.33 15.37 17.45
N MET A 133 -13.12 15.17 16.91
CA MET A 133 -12.22 16.27 16.57
C MET A 133 -12.69 16.99 15.30
N ASP A 134 -12.59 18.33 15.31
CA ASP A 134 -12.79 19.17 14.13
C ASP A 134 -11.62 20.17 13.99
N PRO A 135 -10.77 20.05 12.94
CA PRO A 135 -10.81 19.02 11.90
C PRO A 135 -10.33 17.65 12.41
N LEU A 136 -10.76 16.58 11.72
CA LEU A 136 -10.24 15.23 11.96
C LEU A 136 -8.71 15.20 11.76
N PRO A 137 -7.98 14.47 12.62
CA PRO A 137 -6.53 14.32 12.48
C PRO A 137 -6.18 13.43 11.28
N ASP A 138 -4.92 13.41 10.86
CA ASP A 138 -4.40 12.37 9.98
C ASP A 138 -4.09 11.07 10.75
N VAL A 139 -3.72 10.02 10.00
CA VAL A 139 -3.37 8.71 10.57
C VAL A 139 -2.23 8.82 11.59
N GLU A 140 -1.21 9.63 11.31
CA GLU A 140 -0.03 9.74 12.18
C GLU A 140 -0.35 10.38 13.53
N LYS A 141 -1.16 11.44 13.50
CA LYS A 141 -1.64 12.08 14.74
C LYS A 141 -2.60 11.18 15.49
N ALA A 142 -3.52 10.49 14.79
CA ALA A 142 -4.41 9.51 15.41
C ALA A 142 -3.63 8.36 16.07
N PHE A 143 -2.63 7.81 15.37
CA PHE A 143 -1.73 6.79 15.91
C PHE A 143 -1.02 7.30 17.17
N SER A 144 -0.43 8.50 17.13
CA SER A 144 0.26 9.09 18.28
C SER A 144 -0.65 9.23 19.51
N MET A 145 -1.93 9.58 19.31
CA MET A 145 -2.91 9.69 20.39
C MET A 145 -3.25 8.34 21.02
N VAL A 146 -3.39 7.29 20.22
CA VAL A 146 -3.69 5.93 20.70
C VAL A 146 -2.45 5.28 21.30
N TYR A 147 -1.28 5.50 20.71
CA TYR A 147 0.00 4.94 21.18
C TYR A 147 0.37 5.46 22.58
N ALA A 148 0.00 6.70 22.91
CA ALA A 148 0.28 7.31 24.22
C ALA A 148 -0.34 6.56 25.42
N ILE A 149 -1.31 5.69 25.18
CA ILE A 149 -2.00 4.91 26.20
C ILE A 149 -1.77 3.40 26.09
N GLU A 150 -1.03 2.96 25.08
CA GLU A 150 -0.67 1.56 24.89
C GLU A 150 0.22 1.11 26.06
N LYS A 151 -0.10 -0.05 26.66
CA LYS A 151 0.54 -0.57 27.87
C LYS A 151 1.44 -1.74 27.57
#